data_AF-A0A2C9KCX8-F1
#
_entry.id   AF-A0A2C9KCX8-F1
#
_cell.length_a   1.000
_cell.length_b   1.000
_cell.length_c   1.000
_cell.angle_alpha   90.00
_cell.angle_beta   90.00
_cell.angle_gamma   90.00
#
_symmetry.space_group_name_H-M   'P 1'
#
loop_
_entity.id
_entity.type
_entity.pdbx_description
1 polymer ?
#
loop_
_entity_poly.entity_id
_entity_poly.type
_entity_poly.pdbx_seq_one_letter_code
_entity_poly.pdbx_strand_id
1 'polypeptide(L)'
;DFDANGDGRVSFQEYSNYVHNNQHDPEINAFFHALYDVYDVNNDRHVDHDDFLLLYALMDFNGDNVISRQEFVHYFSIIFETIDHNLNGA
;
A
#
# COMPACT_ATOMS: atom_id res chain seq x y z
N ASP A 1 -5.01 13.09 9.57
CA ASP A 1 -4.78 11.66 9.80
C ASP A 1 -5.28 10.90 8.59
N PHE A 2 -4.75 9.71 8.32
CA PHE A 2 -5.28 8.81 7.29
C PHE A 2 -6.58 8.14 7.73
N ASP A 3 -6.72 7.81 9.02
CA ASP A 3 -7.98 7.38 9.63
C ASP A 3 -8.69 8.60 10.22
N ALA A 4 -9.54 9.25 9.41
CA ALA A 4 -10.13 10.54 9.78
C ALA A 4 -11.35 10.36 10.70
N ASN A 5 -12.08 9.27 10.53
CA ASN A 5 -13.30 8.99 11.29
C ASN A 5 -13.04 8.18 12.58
N GLY A 6 -11.86 7.56 12.72
CA GLY A 6 -11.42 6.82 13.90
C GLY A 6 -12.01 5.42 14.03
N ASP A 7 -12.42 4.78 12.93
CA ASP A 7 -13.00 3.43 12.92
C ASP A 7 -11.93 2.33 12.88
N GLY A 8 -10.65 2.69 12.81
CA GLY A 8 -9.53 1.77 12.78
C GLY A 8 -9.26 1.16 11.41
N ARG A 9 -9.92 1.67 10.35
CA ARG A 9 -9.69 1.30 8.95
C ARG A 9 -9.40 2.58 8.17
N VAL A 10 -8.59 2.49 7.12
CA VAL A 10 -8.37 3.64 6.23
C VAL A 10 -9.13 3.38 4.94
N SER A 11 -10.26 4.05 4.74
CA SER A 11 -10.98 3.96 3.48
C SER A 11 -10.25 4.69 2.35
N PHE A 12 -10.52 4.30 1.10
CA PHE A 12 -9.97 5.01 -0.07
C PHE A 12 -10.31 6.50 -0.05
N GLN A 13 -11.50 6.88 0.43
CA GLN A 13 -11.91 8.28 0.50
C GLN A 13 -11.06 9.07 1.50
N GLU A 14 -10.80 8.52 2.69
CA GLU A 14 -9.98 9.19 3.70
C GLU A 14 -8.53 9.31 3.24
N TYR A 15 -8.00 8.23 2.65
CA TYR A 15 -6.67 8.22 2.06
C TYR A 15 -6.53 9.28 0.97
N SER A 16 -7.46 9.30 0.02
CA SER A 16 -7.45 10.24 -1.10
C SER A 16 -7.57 11.69 -0.66
N ASN A 17 -8.45 11.96 0.31
CA ASN A 17 -8.57 13.29 0.90
C ASN A 17 -7.29 13.72 1.60
N TYR A 18 -6.65 12.82 2.37
CA TYR A 18 -5.38 13.13 3.03
C TYR A 18 -4.28 13.44 2.01
N VAL A 19 -4.10 12.59 1.00
CA VAL A 19 -3.10 12.78 -0.07
C VAL A 19 -3.34 14.10 -0.80
N HIS A 20 -4.56 14.35 -1.27
CA HIS A 20 -4.89 15.58 -1.99
C HIS A 20 -4.62 16.86 -1.18
N ASN A 21 -4.93 16.84 0.12
CA ASN A 21 -4.78 18.01 0.98
C ASN A 21 -3.34 18.27 1.43
N ASN A 22 -2.46 17.26 1.42
CA ASN A 22 -1.09 17.35 1.93
C ASN A 22 -0.02 17.18 0.85
N GLN A 23 -0.39 16.71 -0.34
CA GLN A 23 0.49 16.55 -1.48
C GLN A 23 -0.13 17.24 -2.70
N HIS A 24 0.64 18.17 -3.29
CA HIS A 24 0.17 19.03 -4.36
C HIS A 24 0.76 18.66 -5.72
N ASP A 25 1.70 17.72 -5.76
CA ASP A 25 2.26 17.18 -6.99
C ASP A 25 1.36 16.07 -7.56
N PRO A 26 0.83 16.20 -8.80
CA PRO A 26 -0.04 15.20 -9.41
C PRO A 26 0.61 13.83 -9.63
N GLU A 27 1.91 13.78 -9.95
CA GLU A 27 2.63 12.52 -10.17
C GLU A 27 2.81 11.80 -8.83
N ILE A 28 3.16 12.54 -7.78
CA ILE A 28 3.26 11.96 -6.44
C ILE A 28 1.89 11.52 -5.91
N ASN A 29 0.81 12.24 -6.23
CA ASN A 29 -0.55 11.82 -5.91
C ASN A 29 -0.92 10.49 -6.59
N ALA A 30 -0.60 10.34 -7.89
CA ALA A 30 -0.82 9.10 -8.61
C ALA A 30 -0.03 7.94 -7.98
N PHE A 31 1.22 8.18 -7.57
CA PHE A 31 2.03 7.21 -6.84
C PHE A 31 1.40 6.79 -5.51
N PHE A 32 0.90 7.73 -4.70
CA PHE A 32 0.23 7.39 -3.45
C PHE A 32 -1.07 6.60 -3.68
N HIS A 33 -1.86 6.93 -4.70
CA HIS A 33 -3.03 6.13 -5.06
C HIS A 33 -2.66 4.71 -5.50
N ALA A 34 -1.58 4.55 -6.27
CA ALA A 34 -1.09 3.22 -6.64
C ALA A 34 -0.60 2.42 -5.40
N LEU A 35 0.02 3.08 -4.42
CA LEU A 35 0.38 2.44 -3.15
C LEU A 35 -0.84 1.99 -2.34
N TYR A 36 -1.93 2.75 -2.37
CA TYR A 36 -3.17 2.33 -1.71
C TYR A 36 -3.65 0.99 -2.27
N ASP A 37 -3.71 0.86 -3.60
CA ASP A 37 -4.16 -0.37 -4.26
C ASP A 37 -3.25 -1.58 -3.95
N VAL A 38 -1.97 -1.33 -3.68
CA VAL A 38 -1.02 -2.38 -3.25
C VAL A 38 -1.26 -2.82 -1.80
N TYR A 39 -1.64 -1.89 -0.92
CA TYR A 39 -1.89 -2.19 0.49
C TYR A 39 -3.29 -2.72 0.78
N ASP A 40 -4.28 -2.45 -0.08
CA ASP A 40 -5.63 -3.04 -0.04
C ASP A 40 -5.60 -4.47 -0.63
N VAL A 41 -4.89 -5.37 0.07
CA VAL A 41 -4.57 -6.72 -0.42
C VAL A 41 -5.83 -7.56 -0.64
N ASN A 42 -6.84 -7.39 0.21
CA ASN A 42 -8.10 -8.12 0.09
C ASN A 42 -9.11 -7.45 -0.87
N ASN A 43 -8.81 -6.26 -1.39
CA ASN A 43 -9.63 -5.48 -2.32
C ASN A 43 -11.02 -5.11 -1.77
N ASP A 44 -11.14 -4.87 -0.47
CA ASP A 44 -12.39 -4.47 0.17
C ASP A 44 -12.57 -2.94 0.26
N ARG A 45 -11.62 -2.19 -0.31
CA ARG A 45 -11.57 -0.72 -0.32
C ARG A 45 -11.31 -0.09 1.05
N HIS A 46 -10.68 -0.83 1.93
CA HIS A 46 -10.10 -0.35 3.18
C HIS A 46 -8.68 -0.89 3.29
N VAL A 47 -7.81 -0.14 3.96
CA VAL A 47 -6.53 -0.66 4.44
C VAL A 47 -6.64 -0.83 5.94
N ASP A 48 -6.56 -2.07 6.41
CA ASP A 48 -6.73 -2.39 7.83
C ASP A 48 -5.89 -3.59 8.30
N HIS A 49 -6.19 -4.10 9.49
CA HIS A 49 -5.48 -5.20 10.11
C HIS A 49 -5.44 -6.49 9.26
N ASP A 50 -6.52 -6.82 8.56
CA ASP A 50 -6.59 -8.03 7.74
C ASP A 50 -5.64 -7.92 6.54
N ASP A 51 -5.53 -6.74 5.94
CA ASP A 51 -4.54 -6.48 4.89
C ASP A 51 -3.11 -6.63 5.40
N PHE A 52 -2.82 -6.16 6.61
CA PHE A 52 -1.50 -6.34 7.23
C PHE A 52 -1.16 -7.82 7.44
N LEU A 53 -2.12 -8.65 7.82
CA LEU A 53 -1.91 -10.10 7.97
C LEU A 53 -1.64 -10.76 6.62
N LEU A 54 -2.39 -10.40 5.58
CA LEU A 54 -2.19 -10.92 4.23
C LEU A 54 -0.84 -10.47 3.65
N LEU A 55 -0.51 -9.19 3.81
CA LEU A 55 0.77 -8.61 3.41
C LEU A 55 1.94 -9.31 4.09
N TYR A 56 1.83 -9.54 5.39
CA TYR A 56 2.86 -10.26 6.15
C TYR A 56 3.07 -11.67 5.59
N ALA A 57 1.99 -12.40 5.32
CA ALA A 57 2.05 -13.74 4.75
C ALA A 57 2.62 -13.76 3.31
N LEU A 58 2.39 -12.71 2.52
CA LEU A 58 2.99 -12.55 1.19
C LEU A 58 4.49 -12.27 1.26
N MET A 59 4.93 -11.49 2.26
CA MET A 59 6.33 -11.12 2.44
C MET A 59 7.17 -12.25 3.03
N ASP A 60 6.64 -12.98 4.02
CA ASP A 60 7.29 -14.16 4.62
C ASP A 60 7.18 -15.38 3.69
N PHE A 61 7.83 -15.30 2.53
CA PHE A 61 7.73 -16.36 1.51
C PHE A 61 8.41 -17.66 1.94
N ASN A 62 9.31 -17.61 2.93
CA ASN A 62 9.98 -18.79 3.46
C ASN A 62 9.17 -19.49 4.58
N GLY A 63 8.21 -18.78 5.20
CA GLY A 63 7.26 -19.31 6.18
C GLY A 63 7.84 -19.50 7.58
N ASP A 64 8.91 -18.78 7.94
CA ASP A 64 9.54 -18.86 9.26
C ASP A 64 8.92 -17.94 10.32
N ASN A 65 7.86 -17.20 9.95
CA ASN A 65 7.20 -16.18 10.76
C ASN A 65 8.12 -15.03 11.15
N VAL A 66 9.07 -14.67 10.27
CA VAL A 66 9.89 -13.47 10.37
C VAL A 66 10.10 -12.88 8.98
N ILE A 67 9.77 -11.60 8.80
CA ILE A 67 10.19 -10.89 7.60
C ILE A 67 11.66 -10.53 7.73
N SER A 68 12.52 -11.27 7.03
CA SER A 68 13.93 -10.96 6.92
C SER A 68 14.15 -9.69 6.07
N ARG A 69 15.35 -9.11 6.17
CA ARG A 69 15.75 -8.00 5.29
C ARG A 69 15.64 -8.37 3.81
N GLN A 70 15.95 -9.62 3.45
CA GLN A 70 15.91 -10.07 2.06
C GLN A 70 14.46 -10.10 1.55
N GLU A 71 13.54 -10.64 2.33
CA GLU A 71 12.09 -10.64 2.03
C GLU A 71 11.55 -9.23 1.89
N PHE A 72 11.88 -8.36 2.84
CA PHE A 72 11.49 -6.97 2.79
C PHE A 72 11.95 -6.29 1.50
N VAL A 73 13.25 -6.38 1.19
CA VAL A 73 13.82 -5.75 -0.01
C VAL A 73 13.22 -6.33 -1.29
N HIS A 74 13.08 -7.66 -1.36
CA HIS A 74 12.49 -8.33 -2.52
C HIS A 74 11.07 -7.85 -2.79
N TYR A 75 10.23 -7.82 -1.75
CA TYR A 75 8.85 -7.39 -1.87
C TYR A 75 8.73 -5.92 -2.28
N PHE A 76 9.48 -5.01 -1.63
CA PHE A 76 9.44 -3.60 -2.00
C PHE A 76 10.01 -3.32 -3.40
N SER A 77 11.00 -4.08 -3.87
CA SER A 77 11.45 -4.01 -5.26
C SER A 77 10.32 -4.34 -6.24
N ILE A 78 9.55 -5.41 -5.98
CA ILE A 78 8.40 -5.77 -6.81
C ILE A 78 7.33 -4.67 -6.81
N ILE A 79 7.01 -4.09 -5.64
CA ILE A 79 6.06 -2.97 -5.56
C ILE A 79 6.52 -1.81 -6.44
N PHE A 80 7.77 -1.36 -6.29
CA PHE A 80 8.26 -0.20 -7.04
C PHE A 80 8.27 -0.45 -8.53
N GLU A 81 8.68 -1.64 -8.97
CA GLU A 81 8.65 -2.05 -10.38
C GLU A 81 7.20 -2.11 -10.91
N THR A 82 6.27 -2.65 -10.12
CA THR A 82 4.85 -2.75 -10.51
C THR A 82 4.21 -1.38 -10.63
N ILE A 83 4.44 -0.49 -9.67
CA ILE A 83 3.90 0.87 -9.69
C ILE A 83 4.51 1.67 -10.85
N ASP A 84 5.83 1.59 -11.05
CA ASP A 84 6.51 2.24 -12.17
C ASP A 84 5.93 1.78 -13.51
N HIS A 85 5.79 0.46 -13.71
CA HIS A 85 5.18 -0.10 -14.91
C HIS A 85 3.73 0.39 -15.13
N ASN A 86 2.93 0.43 -14.07
CA ASN A 86 1.52 0.85 -14.15
C ASN A 86 1.34 2.35 -14.42
N LEU A 87 2.25 3.19 -13.91
CA LEU A 87 2.18 4.64 -14.09
C LEU A 87 2.81 5.10 -15.39
N ASN A 88 3.93 4.49 -15.80
CA ASN A 88 4.77 4.98 -16.88
C ASN A 88 4.66 4.18 -18.19
N GLY A 89 4.05 2.99 -18.16
CA GLY A 89 3.73 2.18 -19.35
C GLY A 89 4.91 1.98 -20.29
N ALA A 90 5.73 0.94 -20.07
CA ALA A 90 6.75 0.53 -21.03
C ALA A 90 6.16 -0.14 -22.28
#